data_AF-A0A925HUL3-F1
#
_entry.id   AF-A0A925HUL3-F1
#
_cell.length_a   1.000
_cell.length_b   1.000
_cell.length_c   1.000
_cell.angle_alpha   90.00
_cell.angle_beta   90.00
_cell.angle_gamma   90.00
#
_symmetry.space_group_name_H-M   'P 1'
#
loop_
_entity.id
_entity.type
_entity.pdbx_description
1 polymer ?
#
loop_
_entity_poly.entity_id
_entity_poly.type
_entity_poly.pdbx_seq_one_letter_code
_entity_poly.pdbx_strand_id
1 'polypeptide(L)'
;MPLSFQHIKPLLFTGTSPLSRFFSYIGLGIGVLLLLCSLQMYINIQGLLGQDAPRKNGYDFIPIRKKLTNETMGQLEKNQFNEKDIAELKAKPFVDDVAPLLANNFRVQLSGGTMIPFESDFFLEALSDDFIDTVPPSFHWQEGQEELPIIVASDFLEIFNVFAPA
;
A
#
# COMPACT_ATOMS: atom_id res chain seq x y z
N MET A 1 -36.09 45.80 -0.53
CA MET A 1 -36.74 45.81 0.79
C MET A 1 -36.05 44.77 1.66
N PRO A 2 -35.42 45.14 2.79
CA PRO A 2 -34.77 44.16 3.66
C PRO A 2 -35.84 43.31 4.37
N LEU A 3 -35.72 41.99 4.28
CA LEU A 3 -36.58 41.06 5.00
C LEU A 3 -36.37 41.24 6.51
N SER A 4 -37.35 41.83 7.20
CA SER A 4 -37.32 42.03 8.64
C SER A 4 -37.93 40.84 9.37
N PHE A 5 -37.20 40.28 10.34
CA PHE A 5 -37.59 39.12 11.16
C PHE A 5 -38.99 39.28 11.78
N GLN A 6 -39.40 40.52 12.06
CA GLN A 6 -40.72 40.84 12.63
C GLN A 6 -41.88 40.37 11.73
N HIS A 7 -41.70 40.39 10.40
CA HIS A 7 -42.74 40.00 9.44
C HIS A 7 -42.83 38.48 9.23
N ILE A 8 -41.74 37.74 9.51
CA ILE A 8 -41.67 36.28 9.32
C ILE A 8 -41.96 35.53 10.62
N LYS A 9 -41.71 36.15 11.77
CA LYS A 9 -42.03 35.63 13.11
C LYS A 9 -43.43 35.02 13.22
N PRO A 10 -44.53 35.68 12.79
CA PRO A 10 -45.86 35.08 12.93
C PRO A 10 -46.04 33.79 12.11
N LEU A 11 -45.34 33.63 10.99
CA LEU A 11 -45.41 32.42 10.14
C LEU A 11 -44.64 31.24 10.73
N LEU A 12 -43.59 31.49 11.53
CA LEU A 12 -42.82 30.45 12.22
C LEU A 12 -43.44 30.03 13.56
N PHE A 13 -44.24 30.90 14.18
CA PHE A 13 -44.81 30.70 15.51
C PHE A 13 -46.35 30.62 15.51
N THR A 14 -46.96 30.16 14.42
CA THR A 14 -48.40 29.90 14.34
C THR A 14 -48.78 28.65 15.13
N GLY A 15 -49.39 28.84 16.31
CA GLY A 15 -50.26 27.85 16.96
C GLY A 15 -49.68 26.49 17.39
N THR A 16 -48.39 26.24 17.22
CA THR A 16 -47.77 24.94 17.57
C THR A 16 -47.36 24.89 19.05
N SER A 17 -47.73 23.79 19.72
CA SER A 17 -47.36 23.57 21.12
C SER A 17 -45.83 23.61 21.28
N PRO A 18 -45.31 24.18 22.39
CA PRO A 18 -43.86 24.25 22.62
C PRO A 18 -43.21 22.86 22.60
N LEU A 19 -43.95 21.83 23.01
CA LEU A 19 -43.53 20.42 22.98
C LEU A 19 -43.35 19.88 21.56
N SER A 20 -44.27 20.21 20.64
CA SER A 20 -44.18 19.78 19.24
C SER A 20 -42.94 20.38 18.55
N ARG A 21 -42.64 21.66 18.80
CA ARG A 21 -41.42 22.31 18.26
C ARG A 21 -40.14 21.68 18.79
N PHE A 22 -40.09 21.39 20.09
CA PHE A 22 -38.96 20.70 20.70
C PHE A 22 -38.73 19.32 20.08
N PHE A 23 -39.80 18.55 19.87
CA PHE A 23 -39.74 17.25 19.21
C PHE A 23 -39.24 17.34 17.76
N SER A 24 -39.68 18.35 17.00
CA SER A 24 -39.18 18.61 15.64
C SER A 24 -37.69 18.95 15.61
N TYR A 25 -37.19 19.74 16.57
CA TYR A 25 -35.76 20.06 16.66
C TYR A 25 -34.92 18.84 17.03
N ILE A 26 -35.41 17.96 17.92
CA ILE A 26 -34.75 16.69 18.23
C ILE A 26 -34.72 15.79 16.98
N GLY A 27 -35.84 15.66 16.27
CA GLY A 27 -35.91 14.86 15.04
C GLY A 27 -34.94 15.37 13.97
N LEU A 28 -34.87 16.69 13.77
CA LEU A 28 -33.89 17.30 12.87
C LEU A 28 -32.46 17.04 13.33
N GLY A 29 -32.18 17.18 14.63
CA GLY A 29 -30.86 16.93 15.22
C GLY A 29 -30.41 15.48 15.02
N ILE A 30 -31.30 14.51 15.25
CA ILE A 30 -31.03 13.09 15.00
C ILE A 30 -30.79 12.85 13.50
N GLY A 31 -31.60 13.45 12.61
CA GLY A 31 -31.43 13.32 11.17
C GLY A 31 -30.07 13.84 10.68
N VAL A 32 -29.66 15.01 11.15
CA VAL A 32 -28.32 15.58 10.85
C VAL A 32 -27.21 14.71 11.43
N LEU A 33 -27.37 14.21 12.66
CA LEU A 33 -26.39 13.32 13.28
C LEU A 33 -26.22 12.03 12.48
N LEU A 34 -27.31 11.40 12.05
CA LEU A 34 -27.27 10.19 11.22
C LEU A 34 -26.60 10.45 9.87
N LEU A 35 -26.87 11.60 9.24
CA LEU A 35 -26.22 12.00 8.00
C LEU A 35 -24.70 12.15 8.18
N LEU A 36 -24.27 12.85 9.24
CA LEU A 36 -22.85 13.00 9.55
C LEU A 36 -22.18 11.66 9.88
N CYS A 37 -22.87 10.77 10.59
CA CYS A 37 -22.36 9.44 10.91
C CYS A 37 -22.16 8.59 9.65
N SER A 38 -23.13 8.63 8.72
CA SER A 38 -23.01 7.97 7.42
C SER A 38 -21.83 8.51 6.60
N LEU A 39 -21.64 9.84 6.58
CA LEU A 39 -20.50 10.47 5.92
C LEU A 39 -19.17 10.04 6.55
N GLN A 40 -19.07 10.03 7.88
CA GLN A 40 -17.87 9.58 8.58
C GLN A 40 -17.59 8.11 8.31
N MET A 41 -18.62 7.25 8.30
CA MET A 41 -18.50 5.84 7.97
C MET A 41 -17.98 5.65 6.55
N TYR A 42 -18.49 6.42 5.58
CA TYR A 42 -17.97 6.42 4.20
C TYR A 42 -16.48 6.78 4.15
N ILE A 43 -16.07 7.86 4.82
CA ILE A 43 -14.66 8.28 4.88
C ILE A 43 -13.79 7.19 5.52
N ASN A 44 -14.25 6.59 6.61
CA ASN A 44 -13.52 5.51 7.29
C ASN A 44 -13.38 4.27 6.41
N ILE A 45 -14.45 3.87 5.70
CA ILE A 45 -14.43 2.76 4.76
C ILE A 45 -13.49 3.07 3.60
N GLN A 46 -13.47 4.29 3.07
CA GLN A 46 -12.52 4.70 2.03
C GLN A 46 -11.08 4.69 2.54
N GLY A 47 -10.83 5.11 3.78
CA GLY A 47 -9.50 5.02 4.39
C GLY A 47 -9.06 3.57 4.66
N LEU A 48 -10.00 2.67 4.97
CA LEU A 48 -9.71 1.25 5.23
C LEU A 48 -9.53 0.45 3.94
N LEU A 49 -10.38 0.69 2.94
CA LEU A 49 -10.44 -0.09 1.70
C LEU A 49 -9.64 0.51 0.55
N GLY A 50 -9.41 1.82 0.55
CA GLY A 50 -9.35 2.57 -0.70
C GLY A 50 -8.09 3.37 -1.00
N GLN A 51 -7.30 3.82 -0.03
CA GLN A 51 -6.26 4.80 -0.34
C GLN A 51 -4.99 4.55 0.46
N ASP A 52 -3.95 4.21 -0.30
CA ASP A 52 -2.56 4.01 0.08
C ASP A 52 -2.29 2.70 0.84
N ALA A 53 -1.84 1.68 0.09
CA ALA A 53 -0.75 0.85 0.62
C ALA A 53 0.25 1.83 1.22
N PRO A 54 0.58 1.73 2.53
CA PRO A 54 1.19 2.83 3.28
C PRO A 54 2.46 3.32 2.59
N ARG A 55 2.34 4.39 1.78
CA ARG A 55 3.44 4.96 1.02
C ARG A 55 4.29 5.75 1.99
N LYS A 56 5.36 5.16 2.51
CA LYS A 56 6.21 5.82 3.51
C LYS A 56 6.81 7.12 2.99
N ASN A 57 7.08 7.18 1.68
CA ASN A 57 7.80 8.30 1.07
C ASN A 57 7.02 9.05 -0.03
N GLY A 58 5.75 8.68 -0.28
CA GLY A 58 4.91 9.36 -1.28
C GLY A 58 5.33 9.17 -2.75
N TYR A 59 6.29 8.27 -3.02
CA TYR A 59 6.72 7.91 -4.38
C TYR A 59 5.89 6.76 -4.94
N ASP A 60 5.80 6.70 -6.28
CA ASP A 60 5.29 5.54 -7.01
C ASP A 60 6.48 4.74 -7.56
N PHE A 61 6.56 3.46 -7.20
CA PHE A 61 7.62 2.58 -7.70
C PHE A 61 7.18 1.86 -8.98
N ILE A 62 8.04 1.87 -10.00
CA ILE A 62 7.77 1.20 -11.28
C ILE A 62 8.86 0.15 -11.53
N PRO A 63 8.54 -1.16 -11.51
CA PRO A 63 9.50 -2.19 -11.87
C PRO A 63 9.73 -2.17 -13.39
N ILE A 64 11.00 -2.09 -13.78
CA ILE A 64 11.41 -2.11 -15.19
C ILE A 64 12.23 -3.36 -15.49
N ARG A 65 12.06 -3.89 -16.70
CA ARG A 65 12.85 -5.03 -17.19
C ARG A 65 13.26 -4.82 -18.63
N LYS A 66 14.46 -5.28 -19.00
CA LYS A 66 14.83 -5.39 -20.42
C LYS A 66 14.08 -6.56 -21.04
N LYS A 67 13.66 -6.40 -22.30
CA LYS A 67 12.95 -7.44 -23.04
C LYS A 67 13.96 -8.47 -23.55
N LEU A 68 13.79 -9.72 -23.13
CA LEU A 68 14.54 -10.84 -23.68
C LEU A 68 13.92 -11.28 -25.02
N THR A 69 14.73 -11.39 -26.06
CA THR A 69 14.32 -11.91 -27.37
C THR A 69 15.26 -13.04 -27.81
N ASN A 70 14.86 -13.83 -28.80
CA ASN A 70 15.71 -14.89 -29.35
C ASN A 70 17.05 -14.34 -29.87
N GLU A 71 17.06 -13.11 -30.39
CA GLU A 71 18.27 -12.45 -30.92
C GLU A 71 19.22 -11.97 -29.81
N THR A 72 18.68 -11.63 -28.64
CA THR A 72 19.48 -11.21 -27.49
C THR A 72 19.79 -12.35 -26.53
N MET A 73 19.24 -13.54 -26.76
CA MET A 73 19.45 -14.72 -25.92
C MET A 73 20.95 -15.03 -25.77
N GLY A 74 21.42 -15.18 -24.53
CA GLY A 74 22.84 -15.38 -24.20
C GLY A 74 23.70 -14.10 -24.18
N GLN A 75 23.18 -12.94 -24.59
CA GLN A 75 23.92 -11.67 -24.57
C GLN A 75 23.61 -10.89 -23.28
N LEU A 76 24.33 -11.21 -22.20
CA LEU A 76 24.12 -10.63 -20.87
C LEU A 76 24.07 -9.10 -20.88
N GLU A 77 25.00 -8.44 -21.58
CA GLU A 77 25.05 -6.97 -21.61
C GLU A 77 23.82 -6.32 -22.24
N LYS A 78 23.11 -7.01 -23.14
CA LYS A 78 21.88 -6.51 -23.73
C LYS A 78 20.64 -6.80 -22.88
N ASN A 79 20.71 -7.78 -22.00
CA ASN A 79 19.57 -8.24 -21.21
C ASN A 79 19.62 -7.78 -19.74
N GLN A 80 20.79 -7.34 -19.26
CA GLN A 80 20.97 -6.80 -17.91
C GLN A 80 21.14 -5.28 -17.95
N PHE A 81 20.74 -4.62 -16.87
CA PHE A 81 21.03 -3.21 -16.67
C PHE A 81 22.47 -3.04 -16.21
N ASN A 82 23.20 -2.12 -16.83
CA ASN A 82 24.52 -1.71 -16.39
C ASN A 82 24.47 -0.31 -15.75
N GLU A 83 25.59 0.15 -15.20
CA GLU A 83 25.69 1.45 -14.54
C GLU A 83 25.31 2.62 -15.46
N LYS A 84 25.57 2.52 -16.77
CA LYS A 84 25.20 3.55 -17.74
C LYS A 84 23.70 3.62 -17.94
N ASP A 85 23.03 2.47 -18.02
CA ASP A 85 21.57 2.41 -18.11
C ASP A 85 20.91 3.03 -16.87
N ILE A 86 21.45 2.71 -15.68
CA ILE A 86 20.97 3.28 -14.40
C ILE A 86 21.17 4.79 -14.38
N ALA A 87 22.35 5.28 -14.79
CA ALA A 87 22.64 6.71 -14.86
C ALA A 87 21.72 7.44 -15.86
N GLU A 88 21.40 6.83 -17.01
CA GLU A 88 20.47 7.40 -17.98
C GLU A 88 19.04 7.50 -17.42
N LEU A 89 18.59 6.47 -16.69
CA LEU A 89 17.27 6.47 -16.06
C LEU A 89 17.17 7.53 -14.96
N LYS A 90 18.19 7.65 -14.10
CA LYS A 90 18.25 8.71 -13.08
C LYS A 90 18.29 10.12 -13.67
N ALA A 91 18.76 10.28 -14.92
CA ALA A 91 18.82 11.58 -15.57
C ALA A 91 17.46 12.06 -16.13
N LYS A 92 16.41 11.22 -16.12
CA LYS A 92 15.09 11.63 -16.60
C LYS A 92 14.43 12.57 -15.57
N PRO A 93 13.78 13.66 -16.00
CA PRO A 93 13.28 14.71 -15.10
C PRO A 93 12.12 14.29 -14.19
N PHE A 94 11.51 13.13 -14.43
CA PHE A 94 10.38 12.59 -13.67
C PHE A 94 10.80 11.40 -12.77
N VAL A 95 12.09 11.07 -12.71
CA VAL A 95 12.62 9.96 -11.92
C VAL A 95 13.37 10.54 -10.73
N ASP A 96 12.88 10.27 -9.53
CA ASP A 96 13.54 10.73 -8.30
C ASP A 96 14.76 9.86 -7.96
N ASP A 97 14.64 8.53 -8.08
CA ASP A 97 15.76 7.61 -7.90
C ASP A 97 15.58 6.28 -8.66
N VAL A 98 16.68 5.53 -8.81
CA VAL A 98 16.72 4.19 -9.41
C VAL A 98 17.64 3.29 -8.60
N ALA A 99 17.13 2.15 -8.16
CA ALA A 99 17.91 1.09 -7.52
C ALA A 99 17.84 -0.21 -8.34
N PRO A 100 18.97 -0.94 -8.45
CA PRO A 100 18.97 -2.29 -9.03
C PRO A 100 18.37 -3.30 -8.04
N LEU A 101 17.72 -4.33 -8.57
CA LEU A 101 17.46 -5.57 -7.83
C LEU A 101 18.67 -6.49 -8.03
N LEU A 102 19.28 -6.91 -6.93
CA LEU A 102 20.50 -7.71 -6.94
C LEU A 102 20.16 -9.15 -6.55
N ALA A 103 20.32 -10.08 -7.49
CA ALA A 103 20.15 -11.50 -7.22
C ALA A 103 21.28 -12.06 -6.35
N ASN A 104 20.95 -13.05 -5.52
CA ASN A 104 21.91 -13.78 -4.70
C ASN A 104 22.89 -14.61 -5.56
N ASN A 105 24.16 -14.62 -5.15
CA ASN A 105 25.23 -15.42 -5.78
C ASN A 105 25.59 -16.68 -4.98
N PHE A 106 24.69 -17.13 -4.12
CA PHE A 106 24.87 -18.29 -3.25
C PHE A 106 23.58 -19.11 -3.22
N ARG A 107 23.68 -20.43 -3.01
CA ARG A 107 22.48 -21.28 -2.92
C ARG A 107 21.69 -20.96 -1.66
N VAL A 108 20.39 -20.75 -1.80
CA VAL A 108 19.46 -20.62 -0.67
C VAL A 108 18.53 -21.80 -0.71
N GLN A 109 18.33 -22.44 0.43
CA GLN A 109 17.43 -23.58 0.58
C GLN A 109 16.46 -23.27 1.70
N LEU A 110 15.17 -23.36 1.41
CA LEU A 110 14.11 -23.27 2.40
C LEU A 110 13.75 -24.68 2.87
N SER A 111 13.72 -24.89 4.18
CA SER A 111 13.35 -26.17 4.79
C SER A 111 12.27 -25.96 5.85
N GLY A 112 11.32 -26.88 5.91
CA GLY A 112 10.30 -26.96 6.96
C GLY A 112 10.80 -27.56 8.27
N GLY A 113 12.11 -27.85 8.34
CA GLY A 113 12.74 -28.53 9.45
C GLY A 113 12.17 -29.94 9.63
N THR A 114 12.13 -30.40 10.88
CA THR A 114 11.67 -31.75 11.23
C THR A 114 10.16 -31.92 11.20
N MET A 115 9.38 -30.83 11.20
CA MET A 115 7.93 -30.87 11.32
C MET A 115 7.24 -30.95 9.96
N ILE A 116 7.84 -30.38 8.92
CA ILE A 116 7.30 -30.39 7.56
C ILE A 116 8.43 -30.87 6.62
N PRO A 117 8.31 -32.06 6.00
CA PRO A 117 9.37 -32.68 5.21
C PRO A 117 9.48 -32.03 3.83
N PHE A 118 9.66 -30.70 3.79
CA PHE A 118 9.87 -29.95 2.56
C PHE A 118 11.27 -29.35 2.55
N GLU A 119 11.88 -29.40 1.37
CA GLU A 119 13.13 -28.73 1.05
C GLU A 119 13.04 -28.21 -0.38
N SER A 120 13.31 -26.92 -0.58
CA SER A 120 13.25 -26.31 -1.91
C SER A 120 14.34 -25.26 -2.08
N ASP A 121 14.93 -25.22 -3.27
CA ASP A 121 15.88 -24.18 -3.64
C ASP A 121 15.14 -22.86 -3.89
N PHE A 122 15.74 -21.79 -3.42
CA PHE A 122 15.21 -20.43 -3.52
C PHE A 122 16.25 -19.48 -4.08
N PHE A 123 15.74 -18.36 -4.58
CA PHE A 123 16.53 -17.19 -4.89
C PHE A 123 16.09 -16.04 -3.96
N LEU A 124 17.04 -15.18 -3.63
CA LEU A 124 16.82 -13.97 -2.87
C LEU A 124 17.26 -12.80 -3.75
N GLU A 125 16.50 -11.71 -3.67
CA GLU A 125 16.85 -10.46 -4.31
C GLU A 125 17.01 -9.39 -3.22
N ALA A 126 18.08 -8.62 -3.32
CA ALA A 126 18.31 -7.46 -2.47
C ALA A 126 17.88 -6.19 -3.19
N LEU A 127 17.24 -5.30 -2.43
CA LEU A 127 16.79 -3.98 -2.85
C LEU A 127 17.14 -2.99 -1.74
N SER A 128 17.39 -1.73 -2.09
CA SER A 128 17.63 -0.67 -1.10
C SER A 128 16.37 -0.41 -0.27
N ASP A 129 16.52 -0.22 1.04
CA ASP A 129 15.44 0.06 1.98
C ASP A 129 14.59 1.28 1.58
N ASP A 130 15.18 2.25 0.85
CA ASP A 130 14.48 3.44 0.37
C ASP A 130 13.38 3.12 -0.67
N PHE A 131 13.45 1.94 -1.29
CA PHE A 131 12.50 1.43 -2.28
C PHE A 131 11.48 0.46 -1.67
N ILE A 132 11.45 0.33 -0.35
CA ILE A 132 10.47 -0.49 0.37
C ILE A 132 9.62 0.44 1.24
N ASP A 133 8.32 0.44 0.97
CA ASP A 133 7.36 1.30 1.65
C ASP A 133 7.39 1.10 3.17
N THR A 134 7.04 -0.08 3.67
CA THR A 134 7.02 -0.33 5.11
C THR A 134 7.76 -1.59 5.45
N VAL A 135 8.76 -1.45 6.31
CA VAL A 135 9.47 -2.54 6.96
C VAL A 135 9.43 -2.35 8.48
N PRO A 136 9.39 -3.43 9.27
CA PRO A 136 9.43 -3.31 10.72
C PRO A 136 10.79 -2.74 11.19
N PRO A 137 10.88 -2.12 12.38
CA PRO A 137 12.14 -1.61 12.94
C PRO A 137 13.22 -2.69 13.13
N SER A 138 12.84 -3.97 13.12
CA SER A 138 13.75 -5.11 13.18
C SER A 138 14.29 -5.53 11.81
N PHE A 139 13.88 -4.90 10.71
CA PHE A 139 14.33 -5.21 9.36
C PHE A 139 15.67 -4.54 9.06
N HIS A 140 16.70 -4.95 9.77
CA HIS A 140 18.06 -4.48 9.56
C HIS A 140 19.02 -5.66 9.69
N TRP A 141 20.00 -5.70 8.80
CA TRP A 141 21.06 -6.69 8.82
C TRP A 141 22.42 -6.01 8.66
N GLN A 142 23.42 -6.53 9.37
CA GLN A 142 24.81 -6.14 9.25
C GLN A 142 25.70 -7.37 9.15
N GLU A 143 26.88 -7.17 8.56
CA GLU A 143 27.86 -8.23 8.38
C GLU A 143 28.18 -8.94 9.70
N GLY A 144 28.14 -10.28 9.67
CA GLY A 144 28.37 -11.13 10.84
C GLY A 144 27.10 -11.53 11.59
N GLN A 145 25.92 -11.03 11.25
CA GLN A 145 24.66 -11.53 11.81
C GLN A 145 24.22 -12.83 11.13
N GLU A 146 23.80 -13.81 11.95
CA GLU A 146 23.29 -15.11 11.49
C GLU A 146 21.82 -15.03 11.05
N GLU A 147 21.06 -14.07 11.55
CA GLU A 147 19.64 -13.89 11.24
C GLU A 147 19.47 -12.80 10.19
N LEU A 148 19.04 -13.19 8.98
CA LEU A 148 18.72 -12.28 7.88
C LEU A 148 17.20 -12.08 7.78
N PRO A 149 16.67 -10.87 8.02
CA PRO A 149 15.26 -10.60 7.78
C PRO A 149 14.97 -10.64 6.27
N ILE A 150 13.89 -11.33 5.89
CA ILE A 150 13.45 -11.46 4.50
C ILE A 150 11.99 -11.03 4.36
N ILE A 151 11.64 -10.51 3.17
CA ILE A 151 10.26 -10.21 2.81
C ILE A 151 9.78 -11.32 1.88
N VAL A 152 8.64 -11.93 2.20
CA VAL A 152 8.01 -12.97 1.38
C VAL A 152 6.59 -12.53 1.07
N ALA A 153 6.21 -12.57 -0.21
CA ALA A 153 4.85 -12.27 -0.63
C ALA A 153 3.88 -13.32 -0.05
N SER A 154 2.74 -12.89 0.48
CA SER A 154 1.73 -13.80 1.03
C SER A 154 1.26 -14.83 0.00
N ASP A 155 1.05 -14.39 -1.24
CA ASP A 155 0.64 -15.23 -2.37
C ASP A 155 1.68 -16.33 -2.66
N PHE A 156 2.96 -16.06 -2.41
CA PHE A 156 4.01 -17.06 -2.57
C PHE A 156 3.80 -18.22 -1.58
N LEU A 157 3.48 -17.92 -0.32
CA LEU A 157 3.19 -18.94 0.69
C LEU A 157 1.91 -19.71 0.37
N GLU A 158 0.89 -19.04 -0.18
CA GLU A 158 -0.35 -19.68 -0.63
C GLU A 158 -0.09 -20.64 -1.80
N ILE A 159 0.66 -20.19 -2.82
CA ILE A 159 1.09 -21.04 -3.93
C ILE A 159 1.88 -22.23 -3.39
N PHE A 160 2.78 -22.03 -2.42
CA PHE A 160 3.49 -23.16 -1.82
C PHE A 160 2.55 -24.13 -1.11
N ASN A 161 1.55 -23.67 -0.38
CA ASN A 161 0.59 -24.55 0.31
C ASN A 161 -0.26 -25.40 -0.66
N VAL A 162 -0.51 -24.91 -1.88
CA VAL A 162 -1.28 -25.64 -2.90
C VAL A 162 -0.37 -26.48 -3.82
N PHE A 163 0.75 -25.88 -4.20
CA PHE A 163 1.85 -26.26 -5.08
C PHE A 163 2.81 -27.33 -4.56
N ALA A 164 3.25 -27.19 -3.32
CA ALA A 164 4.33 -28.00 -2.79
C ALA A 164 3.80 -29.42 -2.57
N PRO A 165 4.30 -30.42 -3.32
CA PRO A 165 3.99 -31.79 -3.01
C PRO A 165 4.60 -32.14 -1.64
N ALA A 166 3.86 -32.90 -0.85
CA ALA A 166 4.41 -33.64 0.28
C ALA A 166 5.37 -34.73 -0.20
#